data_AF-A0A2T2V684-F1
#
_entry.id   AF-A0A2T2V684-F1
#
_cell.length_a   1.000
_cell.length_b   1.000
_cell.length_c   1.000
_cell.angle_alpha   90.00
_cell.angle_beta   90.00
_cell.angle_gamma   90.00
#
_symmetry.space_group_name_H-M   'P 1'
#
loop_
_entity.id
_entity.type
_entity.pdbx_description
1 polymer ?
#
loop_
_entity_poly.entity_id
_entity_poly.type
_entity_poly.pdbx_seq_one_letter_code
_entity_poly.pdbx_strand_id
1 'polypeptide(L)'
;MPFEILIDTKKEGAANQLSLLKDIDAFQDTLAKEAIFSKPMSIVNGLKFATQAYYNGNPDHYRLPRQSMTTPEMSFVQSYLQNTSGQEQGGQSLVNAFVDTNKQVTRISVKMADIGSHKLDDLYANLRPKCSDRCGCLFSHYSPTLFR
;
A
#
# COMPACT_ATOMS: atom_id res chain seq x y z
N MET A 1 -14.26 6.58 10.07
CA MET A 1 -13.23 7.63 9.97
C MET A 1 -12.13 7.19 9.01
N PRO A 2 -11.53 8.09 8.20
CA PRO A 2 -10.35 7.76 7.41
C PRO A 2 -9.14 7.54 8.34
N PHE A 3 -8.35 6.51 8.07
CA PHE A 3 -7.13 6.19 8.80
C PHE A 3 -6.03 5.83 7.81
N GLU A 4 -4.90 6.53 7.91
CA GLU A 4 -3.75 6.29 7.04
C GLU A 4 -2.54 5.80 7.83
N ILE A 5 -1.79 4.90 7.21
CA ILE A 5 -0.54 4.36 7.72
C ILE A 5 0.51 4.65 6.67
N LEU A 6 1.47 5.51 7.02
CA LEU A 6 2.61 5.82 6.19
C LEU A 6 3.75 4.87 6.54
N ILE A 7 4.41 4.34 5.53
CA ILE A 7 5.54 3.43 5.68
C ILE A 7 6.72 4.12 5.01
N ASP A 8 7.64 4.61 5.85
CA ASP A 8 8.86 5.25 5.41
C ASP A 8 10.01 4.24 5.42
N THR A 9 10.50 3.91 4.23
CA THR A 9 11.60 2.96 4.03
C THR A 9 12.97 3.54 4.38
N LYS A 10 13.06 4.85 4.65
CA LYS A 10 14.31 5.59 4.91
C LYS A 10 15.33 5.55 3.78
N LYS A 11 14.97 5.00 2.62
CA LYS A 11 15.83 4.85 1.46
C LYS A 11 15.05 5.11 0.17
N GLU A 12 15.55 6.02 -0.64
CA GLU A 12 14.97 6.33 -1.94
C GLU A 12 14.86 5.07 -2.83
N GLY A 13 13.76 4.95 -3.56
CA GLY A 13 13.46 3.80 -4.42
C GLY A 13 13.03 2.53 -3.68
N ALA A 14 13.19 2.44 -2.36
CA ALA A 14 12.92 1.21 -1.62
C ALA A 14 11.42 0.88 -1.49
N ALA A 15 10.52 1.85 -1.71
CA ALA A 15 9.07 1.62 -1.70
C ALA A 15 8.61 0.63 -2.78
N ASN A 16 9.40 0.44 -3.84
CA ASN A 16 9.10 -0.49 -4.93
C ASN A 16 9.69 -1.88 -4.72
N GLN A 17 10.41 -2.13 -3.63
CA GLN A 17 11.03 -3.43 -3.38
C GLN A 17 9.96 -4.48 -3.09
N LEU A 18 10.08 -5.63 -3.74
CA LEU A 18 9.11 -6.72 -3.57
C LEU A 18 9.06 -7.25 -2.14
N SER A 19 10.18 -7.23 -1.42
CA SER A 19 10.23 -7.57 0.01
C SER A 19 9.30 -6.67 0.83
N LEU A 20 9.36 -5.35 0.61
CA LEU A 20 8.47 -4.41 1.27
C LEU A 20 7.02 -4.63 0.86
N LEU A 21 6.75 -4.79 -0.43
CA LEU A 21 5.39 -5.00 -0.93
C LEU A 21 4.74 -6.26 -0.35
N LYS A 22 5.53 -7.32 -0.12
CA LYS A 22 5.08 -8.52 0.59
C LYS A 22 4.80 -8.26 2.06
N ASP A 23 5.66 -7.50 2.74
CA ASP A 23 5.44 -7.12 4.14
C ASP A 23 4.16 -6.27 4.28
N ILE A 24 3.93 -5.34 3.35
CA ILE A 24 2.69 -4.53 3.27
C ILE A 24 1.48 -5.43 3.06
N ASP A 25 1.58 -6.41 2.18
CA ASP A 25 0.47 -7.33 1.91
C ASP A 25 0.09 -8.13 3.16
N ALA A 26 1.07 -8.70 3.85
CA ALA A 26 0.85 -9.43 5.10
C ALA A 26 0.29 -8.53 6.22
N PHE A 27 0.73 -7.27 6.27
CA PHE A 27 0.20 -6.30 7.22
C PHE A 27 -1.24 -5.92 6.89
N GLN A 28 -1.59 -5.74 5.61
CA GLN A 28 -2.98 -5.54 5.18
C GLN A 28 -3.88 -6.73 5.56
N ASP A 29 -3.41 -7.96 5.42
CA ASP A 29 -4.15 -9.15 5.88
C ASP A 29 -4.34 -9.16 7.40
N THR A 30 -3.40 -8.59 8.15
CA THR A 30 -3.51 -8.46 9.61
C THR A 30 -4.54 -7.39 9.98
N LEU A 31 -4.52 -6.23 9.31
CA LEU A 31 -5.52 -5.17 9.49
C LEU A 31 -6.93 -5.65 9.15
N ALA A 32 -7.09 -6.45 8.10
CA ALA A 32 -8.38 -6.97 7.66
C ALA A 32 -9.03 -7.96 8.64
N LYS A 33 -8.28 -8.50 9.60
CA LYS A 33 -8.80 -9.40 10.66
C LYS A 33 -9.42 -8.62 11.83
N GLU A 34 -9.07 -7.36 12.00
CA GLU A 34 -9.60 -6.53 13.06
C GLU A 34 -10.97 -5.98 12.66
N ALA A 35 -12.01 -6.29 13.43
CA ALA A 35 -13.40 -5.90 13.10
C ALA A 35 -13.63 -4.38 13.04
N ILE A 36 -12.73 -3.60 13.63
CA ILE A 36 -12.78 -2.13 13.63
C ILE A 36 -12.35 -1.52 12.29
N PHE A 37 -11.70 -2.29 11.42
CA PHE A 37 -11.19 -1.81 10.13
C PHE A 37 -12.03 -2.31 8.95
N SER A 38 -12.17 -1.47 7.94
CA SER A 38 -12.61 -1.89 6.62
C SER A 38 -11.49 -2.62 5.87
N LYS A 39 -11.78 -3.06 4.64
CA LYS A 39 -10.73 -3.54 3.74
C LYS A 39 -9.67 -2.44 3.53
N PRO A 40 -8.38 -2.71 3.79
CA PRO A 40 -7.30 -1.75 3.58
C PRO A 40 -6.92 -1.66 2.09
N MET A 41 -6.45 -0.50 1.67
CA MET A 41 -6.04 -0.18 0.30
C MET A 41 -4.64 0.43 0.25
N SER A 42 -3.79 -0.04 -0.68
CA SER A 42 -2.42 0.44 -0.89
C SER A 42 -1.95 0.22 -2.34
N ILE A 43 -0.69 0.55 -2.64
CA ILE A 43 -0.03 0.21 -3.92
C ILE A 43 -0.07 -1.29 -4.24
N VAL A 44 -0.08 -2.15 -3.22
CA VAL A 44 -0.19 -3.62 -3.38
C VAL A 44 -1.49 -3.99 -4.07
N ASN A 45 -2.60 -3.31 -3.77
CA ASN A 45 -3.87 -3.57 -4.45
C ASN A 45 -3.81 -3.23 -5.94
N GLY A 46 -3.12 -2.14 -6.31
CA GLY A 46 -2.86 -1.78 -7.70
C GLY A 46 -2.02 -2.84 -8.42
N LEU A 47 -0.97 -3.34 -7.79
CA LEU A 47 -0.13 -4.42 -8.32
C LEU A 47 -0.91 -5.73 -8.50
N LYS A 48 -1.76 -6.10 -7.53
CA LYS A 48 -2.64 -7.26 -7.61
C LYS A 48 -3.64 -7.14 -8.75
N PHE A 49 -4.22 -5.96 -8.92
CA PHE A 49 -5.17 -5.67 -9.99
C PHE A 49 -4.51 -5.71 -11.37
N ALA A 50 -3.32 -5.12 -11.52
CA ALA A 50 -2.55 -5.18 -12.76
C ALA A 50 -2.17 -6.62 -13.11
N THR A 51 -1.82 -7.43 -12.11
CA THR A 51 -1.54 -8.87 -12.30
C THR A 51 -2.79 -9.62 -12.76
N GLN A 52 -3.94 -9.38 -12.13
CA GLN A 52 -5.21 -9.94 -12.56
C GLN A 52 -5.56 -9.55 -14.00
N ALA A 53 -5.33 -8.29 -14.38
CA ALA A 53 -5.55 -7.80 -15.75
C ALA A 53 -4.67 -8.51 -16.78
N TYR A 54 -3.39 -8.78 -16.46
CA TYR A 54 -2.49 -9.57 -17.31
C TYR A 54 -3.05 -10.98 -17.60
N TYR A 55 -3.75 -11.57 -16.63
CA TYR A 55 -4.41 -12.88 -16.76
C TYR A 55 -5.89 -12.77 -17.17
N ASN A 56 -6.21 -11.79 -18.03
CA ASN A 56 -7.56 -11.58 -18.59
C ASN A 56 -8.67 -11.42 -17.54
N GLY A 57 -8.35 -10.81 -16.39
CA GLY A 57 -9.33 -10.56 -15.33
C GLY A 57 -9.59 -11.75 -14.40
N ASN A 58 -8.89 -12.88 -14.55
CA ASN A 58 -9.13 -14.07 -13.74
C ASN A 58 -8.91 -13.77 -12.22
N PRO A 59 -9.94 -13.90 -11.36
CA PRO A 59 -9.84 -13.60 -9.93
C PRO A 59 -8.82 -14.47 -9.18
N ASP A 60 -8.49 -15.66 -9.68
CA ASP A 60 -7.44 -16.53 -9.11
C ASP A 60 -6.05 -15.88 -9.17
N HIS A 61 -5.90 -14.85 -10.00
CA HIS A 61 -4.68 -14.09 -10.19
C HIS A 61 -4.68 -12.73 -9.47
N TYR A 62 -5.61 -12.48 -8.53
CA TYR A 62 -5.54 -11.33 -7.61
C TYR A 62 -4.44 -11.54 -6.56
N ARG A 63 -3.19 -11.47 -7.00
CA ARG A 63 -1.98 -11.73 -6.22
C ARG A 63 -0.88 -10.79 -6.65
N LEU A 64 0.13 -10.62 -5.79
CA LEU A 64 1.33 -9.91 -6.20
C LEU A 64 1.95 -10.60 -7.43
N PRO A 65 2.60 -9.84 -8.34
CA PRO A 65 3.29 -10.42 -9.49
C PRO A 65 4.39 -11.38 -9.01
N ARG A 66 4.67 -12.42 -9.80
CA ARG A 66 5.69 -13.40 -9.42
C ARG A 66 7.08 -12.75 -9.34
N GLN A 67 7.92 -13.29 -8.44
CA GLN A 67 9.09 -12.60 -7.86
C GLN A 67 10.20 -12.13 -8.82
N SER A 68 10.15 -12.48 -10.10
CA SER A 68 11.22 -12.11 -11.02
C SER A 68 10.85 -10.89 -11.85
N MET A 69 11.63 -9.81 -11.69
CA MET A 69 11.56 -8.58 -12.48
C MET A 69 11.76 -8.80 -13.99
N THR A 70 12.21 -9.99 -14.41
CA THR A 70 12.38 -10.37 -15.81
C THR A 70 11.17 -11.06 -16.44
N THR A 71 10.07 -11.26 -15.71
CA THR A 71 8.88 -11.87 -16.29
C THR A 71 8.12 -10.88 -17.17
N PRO A 72 7.53 -11.34 -18.30
CA PRO A 72 6.61 -10.52 -19.09
C PRO A 72 5.45 -9.96 -18.25
N GLU A 73 4.99 -10.74 -17.26
CA GLU A 73 4.00 -10.34 -16.24
C GLU A 73 4.43 -9.06 -15.52
N MET A 74 5.66 -9.01 -14.98
CA MET A 74 6.14 -7.83 -14.25
C MET A 74 6.32 -6.62 -15.16
N SER A 75 6.84 -6.80 -16.37
CA SER A 75 6.98 -5.72 -17.35
C SER A 75 5.63 -5.10 -17.72
N PHE A 76 4.59 -5.94 -17.90
CA PHE A 76 3.23 -5.48 -18.11
C PHE A 76 2.70 -4.71 -16.90
N VAL A 77 2.83 -5.28 -15.70
CA VAL A 77 2.34 -4.66 -14.46
C VAL A 77 2.98 -3.29 -14.24
N GLN A 78 4.29 -3.18 -14.45
CA GLN A 78 5.01 -1.92 -14.30
C GLN A 78 4.53 -0.85 -15.28
N SER A 79 4.30 -1.25 -16.53
CA SER A 79 3.80 -0.36 -17.59
C SER A 79 2.35 0.04 -17.33
N TYR A 80 1.52 -0.89 -16.86
CA TYR A 80 0.13 -0.65 -16.50
C TYR A 80 0.01 0.41 -15.39
N LEU A 81 0.84 0.31 -14.34
CA LEU A 81 0.81 1.27 -13.24
C LEU A 81 1.35 2.66 -13.62
N GLN A 82 2.32 2.73 -14.53
CA GLN A 82 2.84 4.01 -15.04
C GLN A 82 1.87 4.68 -16.01
N ASN A 83 1.22 3.90 -16.88
CA ASN A 83 0.37 4.38 -17.96
C ASN A 83 -1.12 4.52 -17.59
N THR A 84 -1.50 4.16 -16.36
CA THR A 84 -2.86 4.38 -15.82
C THR A 84 -3.13 5.85 -15.45
N SER A 85 -2.25 6.78 -15.85
CA SER A 85 -2.64 8.19 -15.97
C SER A 85 -3.89 8.24 -16.84
N GLY A 86 -5.05 8.51 -16.23
CA GLY A 86 -6.29 8.66 -16.96
C GLY A 86 -6.06 9.63 -18.12
N GLN A 87 -6.65 9.34 -19.28
CA GLN A 87 -6.65 10.23 -20.45
C GLN A 87 -7.28 11.60 -20.18
N GLU A 88 -7.67 11.90 -18.95
CA GLU A 88 -8.20 13.17 -18.50
C GLU A 88 -7.07 13.97 -17.84
N GLN A 89 -6.81 15.12 -18.44
CA GLN A 89 -5.80 16.11 -18.07
C GLN A 89 -5.81 16.36 -16.55
N GLY A 90 -4.80 15.83 -15.84
CA GLY A 90 -4.60 16.03 -14.40
C GLY A 90 -4.55 14.76 -13.52
N GLY A 91 -4.77 13.57 -14.08
CA GLY A 91 -4.72 12.31 -13.33
C GLY A 91 -3.29 11.91 -12.92
N GLN A 92 -3.01 11.81 -11.62
CA GLN A 92 -1.77 11.20 -11.12
C GLN A 92 -1.73 9.72 -11.51
N SER A 93 -0.56 9.21 -11.94
CA SER A 93 -0.33 7.77 -12.11
C SER A 93 -0.75 7.02 -10.84
N LEU A 94 -1.32 5.81 -10.96
CA LEU A 94 -1.68 4.98 -9.80
C LEU A 94 -0.51 4.80 -8.83
N VAL A 95 0.73 4.79 -9.33
CA VAL A 95 1.93 4.75 -8.47
C VAL A 95 2.01 6.00 -7.60
N ASN A 96 1.86 7.17 -8.19
CA ASN A 96 1.99 8.47 -7.51
C ASN A 96 0.88 8.70 -6.48
N ALA A 97 -0.26 8.00 -6.59
CA ALA A 97 -1.34 8.07 -5.60
C ALA A 97 -0.98 7.37 -4.27
N PHE A 98 -0.01 6.45 -4.27
CA PHE A 98 0.35 5.65 -3.10
C PHE A 98 1.82 5.75 -2.69
N VAL A 99 2.68 6.22 -3.58
CA VAL A 99 4.13 6.31 -3.40
C VAL A 99 4.56 7.76 -3.64
N ASP A 100 5.43 8.28 -2.77
CA ASP A 100 6.00 9.62 -2.91
C ASP A 100 6.94 9.73 -4.14
N THR A 101 7.32 10.97 -4.49
CA THR A 101 8.17 11.23 -5.66
C THR A 101 9.53 10.53 -5.59
N ASN A 102 10.11 10.41 -4.38
CA ASN A 102 11.39 9.75 -4.15
C ASN A 102 11.28 8.21 -4.04
N LYS A 103 10.06 7.66 -4.10
CA LYS A 103 9.79 6.23 -3.94
C LYS A 103 10.36 5.68 -2.63
N GLN A 104 10.29 6.49 -1.58
CA GLN A 104 10.74 6.19 -0.24
C GLN A 104 9.56 5.90 0.70
N VAL A 105 8.45 6.62 0.55
CA VAL A 105 7.29 6.55 1.43
C VAL A 105 6.11 5.96 0.66
N THR A 106 5.45 4.97 1.26
CA THR A 106 4.20 4.40 0.74
C THR A 106 3.08 4.49 1.77
N ARG A 107 1.84 4.49 1.31
CA ARG A 107 0.65 4.66 2.16
C ARG A 107 -0.30 3.46 2.09
N ILE A 108 -0.82 3.08 3.26
CA ILE A 108 -1.99 2.21 3.41
C ILE A 108 -3.15 3.06 3.93
N SER A 109 -4.28 3.03 3.24
CA SER A 109 -5.51 3.73 3.61
C SER A 109 -6.58 2.71 4.02
N VAL A 110 -7.25 2.94 5.13
CA VAL A 110 -8.32 2.08 5.65
C VAL A 110 -9.37 2.93 6.36
N LYS A 111 -10.63 2.49 6.37
CA LYS A 111 -11.66 3.12 7.20
C LYS A 111 -11.70 2.41 8.55
N MET A 112 -11.76 3.20 9.62
CA MET A 112 -11.89 2.71 10.99
C MET A 112 -13.27 3.06 11.55
N ALA A 113 -13.84 2.18 12.36
CA ALA A 113 -14.97 2.47 13.24
C ALA A 113 -14.58 3.52 14.30
N ASP A 114 -15.55 4.26 14.82
CA ASP A 114 -15.30 5.17 15.95
C ASP A 114 -15.23 4.38 17.26
N ILE A 115 -14.02 4.30 17.83
CA ILE A 115 -13.72 3.52 19.04
C ILE A 115 -13.36 4.40 20.25
N GLY A 116 -13.36 5.73 20.07
CA GLY A 116 -12.92 6.70 21.08
C GLY A 116 -11.40 6.74 21.32
N SER A 117 -10.90 7.86 21.83
CA SER A 117 -9.45 8.13 21.96
C SER A 117 -8.71 7.17 22.88
N HIS A 118 -9.33 6.69 23.97
CA HIS A 118 -8.67 5.80 24.93
C HIS A 118 -8.27 4.45 24.33
N LYS A 119 -9.06 3.90 23.39
CA LYS A 119 -8.78 2.62 22.73
C LYS A 119 -7.83 2.76 21.53
N LEU A 120 -7.61 4.00 21.08
CA LEU A 120 -6.82 4.30 19.91
C LEU A 120 -5.33 4.17 20.20
N ASP A 121 -4.88 4.57 21.40
CA ASP A 121 -3.50 4.38 21.84
C ASP A 121 -3.13 2.89 21.98
N ASP A 122 -4.04 2.10 22.58
CA ASP A 122 -3.87 0.64 22.69
C ASP A 122 -3.79 -0.04 21.32
N LEU A 123 -4.62 0.42 20.38
CA LEU A 123 -4.59 -0.05 19.00
C LEU A 123 -3.24 0.26 18.34
N TYR A 124 -2.69 1.46 18.53
CA TYR A 124 -1.37 1.80 17.99
C TYR A 124 -0.26 0.96 18.60
N ALA A 125 -0.28 0.76 19.92
CA ALA A 125 0.67 -0.10 20.60
C ALA A 125 0.62 -1.53 20.06
N ASN A 126 -0.56 -2.01 19.66
CA ASN A 126 -0.74 -3.33 19.07
C ASN A 126 -0.29 -3.41 17.60
N LEU A 127 -0.61 -2.40 16.79
CA LEU A 127 -0.32 -2.40 15.34
C LEU A 127 1.13 -2.07 15.00
N ARG A 128 1.78 -1.21 15.79
CA ARG A 128 3.15 -0.78 15.56
C ARG A 128 4.16 -1.94 15.41
N PRO A 129 4.19 -2.96 16.30
CA PRO A 129 5.09 -4.11 16.13
C PRO A 129 4.69 -5.06 14.99
N LYS A 130 3.45 -4.97 14.48
CA LYS A 130 2.99 -5.77 13.34
C LYS A 130 3.35 -5.13 12.00
N CYS A 131 3.71 -3.85 12.01
CA CYS A 131 4.17 -3.14 10.83
C CYS A 131 5.67 -3.40 10.66
N SER A 132 6.10 -3.81 9.45
CA SER A 132 7.44 -4.35 9.15
C SER A 132 8.57 -3.70 9.95
N ASP A 133 9.33 -4.52 10.69
CA ASP A 133 10.52 -4.10 11.46
C ASP A 133 11.58 -3.39 10.60
N ARG A 134 11.50 -3.55 9.27
CA ARG A 134 12.43 -2.96 8.30
C ARG A 134 12.10 -1.50 7.94
N CYS A 135 10.96 -0.96 8.35
CA CYS A 135 10.52 0.38 7.96
C CYS A 135 9.93 1.17 9.13
N GLY A 136 10.05 2.49 9.07
CA GLY A 136 9.42 3.38 10.03
C GLY A 136 7.95 3.56 9.68
N CYS A 137 7.04 2.89 10.40
CA CYS A 137 5.61 3.11 10.24
C CYS A 137 5.14 4.32 11.04
N LEU A 138 4.62 5.33 10.34
CA LEU A 138 4.05 6.54 10.89
C LEU A 138 2.53 6.51 10.68
N PHE A 139 1.78 6.48 11.78
CA PHE A 139 0.32 6.48 11.72
C PHE A 139 -0.21 7.91 11.61
N SER A 140 -1.24 8.12 10.78
CA SER A 140 -1.77 9.43 10.35
C SER A 140 -2.04 10.44 11.48
N HIS A 141 -2.37 9.98 12.69
CA HIS A 141 -2.60 10.87 13.83
C HIS A 141 -1.35 11.61 14.32
N TYR A 142 -0.15 11.21 13.86
CA TYR A 142 1.13 11.81 14.25
C TYR A 142 1.80 12.68 13.17
N SER A 143 1.32 12.76 11.92
CA SER A 143 1.94 13.67 10.93
C SER A 143 1.08 13.88 9.66
N PRO A 144 0.38 15.01 9.53
CA PRO A 144 -0.31 15.40 8.29
C PRO A 144 0.62 15.98 7.21
N THR A 145 1.93 16.08 7.44
CA THR A 145 2.87 16.85 6.59
C THR A 145 3.76 16.04 5.65
N LEU A 146 3.59 14.72 5.56
CA LEU A 146 4.52 13.85 4.81
C LEU A 146 4.19 13.63 3.33
N PHE A 147 3.07 14.16 2.83
CA PHE A 147 2.73 14.16 1.40
C PHE A 147 2.46 15.59 0.94
N ARG A 148 3.50 16.30 0.53
CA ARG A 148 3.40 17.51 -0.27
C ARG A 148 4.39 17.46 -1.41
#